data_AF-A0A939RBE0-F1
#
_entry.id   AF-A0A939RBE0-F1
#
_cell.length_a   1.000
_cell.length_b   1.000
_cell.length_c   1.000
_cell.angle_alpha   90.00
_cell.angle_beta   90.00
_cell.angle_gamma   90.00
#
_symmetry.space_group_name_H-M   'P 1'
#
loop_
_entity.id
_entity.type
_entity.pdbx_description
1 polymer ?
#
loop_
_entity_poly.entity_id
_entity_poly.type
_entity_poly.pdbx_seq_one_letter_code
_entity_poly.pdbx_strand_id
1 'polypeptide(L)'
;MSLFGSLSVGTSGLRVSQYGLNVVAHNLANVETEGYVRQQTVLDTAGVQKIGGNAISSFQVGLGVDPQTVRQVRDFFLDKAYRNEIGRESYYDSQSAAVDEIEQLFGELQGVAFQSTMSDLWVSMQELAKDPDNRVTQATFIESGVSFLERATDIYKELNSYQHDLNHKIKDQINRVNEIGDQIHDLNIKISNYEADGRENANDLRDERNNLLDELSSIVKTDYMELENGMVTVSVEDTVFVNENQCFKMDYMTVAEYRDVHGISDPLDEGADLLMAVWPHLGGADVFDWSSVPSATANSDIGGLKGAIQARGDRIGKYTDIPIEPIRENFATDQEYKTAVAAYNKDAEEYNLTTEASIVRRTQSQFDQLVHGIVTMINDTLCPNKDVDTSGKQAATVTMADGTVRNVPKGVKVQIFDAENAPIGQDKDATAGTEVFKRKTVDRYEAKQDITVTFEDGTSITLNDVQLYNWEDEIDNYSLYTIGETEVNP
;
A
#
# COMPACT_ATOMS: atom_id res chain seq x y z
N MET A 1 2.43 20.45 73.73
CA MET A 1 3.49 20.19 72.73
C MET A 1 4.84 20.25 73.40
N SER A 2 5.64 19.17 73.35
CA SER A 2 7.03 19.18 73.82
C SER A 2 7.91 19.97 72.84
N LEU A 3 8.96 20.66 73.30
CA LEU A 3 9.93 21.39 72.46
C LEU A 3 10.50 20.51 71.33
N PHE A 4 10.69 19.22 71.60
CA PHE A 4 11.14 18.23 70.63
C PHE A 4 10.10 17.95 69.53
N GLY A 5 8.80 18.05 69.83
CA GLY A 5 7.73 17.87 68.85
C GLY A 5 7.65 19.05 67.87
N SER A 6 7.76 20.29 68.36
CA SER A 6 7.83 21.48 67.49
C SER A 6 9.11 21.51 66.64
N LEU A 7 10.23 21.06 67.21
CA LEU A 7 11.48 20.94 66.45
C LEU A 7 11.36 19.87 65.35
N SER A 8 10.74 18.73 65.64
CA SER A 8 10.49 17.67 64.65
C SER A 8 9.65 18.18 63.47
N VAL A 9 8.59 18.94 63.73
CA VAL A 9 7.75 19.58 62.69
C VAL A 9 8.55 20.58 61.86
N GLY A 10 9.40 21.40 62.49
CA GLY A 10 10.29 22.32 61.76
C GLY A 10 11.32 21.58 60.90
N THR A 11 11.90 20.49 61.40
CA THR A 11 12.86 19.69 60.63
C THR A 11 12.23 18.95 59.46
N SER A 12 11.00 18.45 59.59
CA SER A 12 10.29 17.79 58.49
C SER A 12 9.92 18.79 57.40
N GLY A 13 9.48 20.00 57.77
CA GLY A 13 9.24 21.09 56.80
C GLY A 13 10.47 21.50 55.99
N LEU A 14 11.65 21.60 56.63
CA LEU A 14 12.90 21.89 55.92
C LEU A 14 13.34 20.74 54.99
N ARG A 15 13.20 19.49 55.43
CA ARG A 15 13.52 18.31 54.60
C ARG A 15 12.63 18.25 53.36
N VAL A 16 11.32 18.45 53.53
CA VAL A 16 10.37 18.49 52.42
C VAL A 16 10.68 19.63 51.45
N SER A 17 11.05 20.81 51.96
CA SER A 17 11.44 21.95 51.12
C SER A 17 12.70 21.65 50.30
N GLN A 18 13.72 21.03 50.91
CA GLN A 18 14.93 20.60 50.19
C GLN A 18 14.60 19.56 49.12
N TYR A 19 13.74 18.59 49.43
CA TYR A 19 13.30 17.58 48.47
C TYR A 19 12.56 18.20 47.28
N GLY A 20 11.64 19.14 47.53
CA GLY A 20 10.97 19.91 46.48
C GLY A 20 11.93 20.72 45.61
N LEU A 21 12.95 21.35 46.21
CA LEU A 21 13.99 22.07 45.47
C LEU A 21 14.82 21.13 44.58
N ASN A 22 15.11 19.91 45.03
CA ASN A 22 15.79 18.91 44.21
C ASN A 22 14.94 18.52 42.99
N VAL A 23 13.62 18.34 43.14
CA VAL A 23 12.72 18.06 42.02
C VAL A 23 12.65 19.26 41.05
N VAL A 24 12.64 20.49 41.56
CA VAL A 24 12.72 21.69 40.70
C VAL A 24 14.05 21.74 39.95
N ALA A 25 15.17 21.44 40.61
CA ALA A 25 16.48 21.38 39.98
C ALA A 25 16.54 20.29 38.89
N HIS A 26 15.95 19.12 39.15
CA HIS A 26 15.85 18.03 38.18
C HIS A 26 15.02 18.43 36.96
N ASN A 27 13.85 19.04 37.17
CA ASN A 27 13.02 19.56 36.08
C ASN A 27 13.75 20.59 35.22
N LEU A 28 14.49 21.51 35.87
CA LEU A 28 15.24 22.55 35.16
C LEU A 28 16.41 21.97 34.37
N ALA A 29 17.09 20.95 34.91
CA ALA A 29 18.20 20.29 34.23
C ALA A 29 17.77 19.52 32.99
N ASN A 30 16.55 18.95 32.99
CA ASN A 30 16.02 18.12 31.90
C ASN A 30 14.98 18.85 31.03
N VAL A 31 14.87 20.18 31.15
CA VAL A 31 13.83 20.95 30.42
C VAL A 31 13.99 20.86 28.89
N GLU A 32 15.21 20.63 28.40
CA GLU A 32 15.54 20.45 26.97
C GLU A 32 15.67 18.97 26.57
N THR A 33 15.45 18.03 27.49
CA THR A 33 15.51 16.60 27.19
C THR A 33 14.20 16.18 26.54
N GLU A 34 14.29 15.63 25.33
CA GLU A 34 13.12 15.17 24.58
C GLU A 34 12.36 14.08 25.34
N GLY A 35 11.04 14.25 25.44
CA GLY A 35 10.17 13.34 26.18
C GLY A 35 10.16 13.49 27.70
N TYR A 36 10.96 14.41 28.26
CA TYR A 36 10.95 14.64 29.69
C TYR A 36 9.62 15.22 30.17
N VAL A 37 9.05 14.61 31.21
CA VAL A 37 7.78 15.07 31.79
C VAL A 37 8.04 15.77 33.10
N ARG A 38 7.40 16.93 33.27
CA ARG A 38 7.48 17.67 34.53
C ARG A 38 7.05 16.81 35.71
N GLN A 39 7.93 16.72 36.69
CA GLN A 39 7.71 16.02 37.94
C GLN A 39 7.22 16.98 39.04
N GLN A 40 6.23 16.53 39.81
CA GLN A 40 5.66 17.26 40.94
C GLN A 40 5.75 16.44 42.23
N THR A 41 6.32 17.05 43.27
CA THR A 41 6.31 16.50 44.62
C THR A 41 4.89 16.60 45.22
N VAL A 42 4.35 15.47 45.65
CA VAL A 42 3.11 15.39 46.44
C VAL A 42 3.47 15.32 47.92
N LEU A 43 2.86 16.21 48.70
CA LEU A 43 3.09 16.32 50.14
C LEU A 43 1.87 15.81 50.88
N ASP A 44 2.08 15.08 51.97
CA ASP A 44 1.02 14.69 52.89
C ASP A 44 1.42 14.96 54.34
N THR A 45 0.41 15.01 55.20
CA THR A 45 0.58 15.25 56.62
C THR A 45 1.24 14.03 57.26
N ALA A 46 2.36 14.22 57.94
CA ALA A 46 2.96 13.17 58.74
C ALA A 46 1.97 12.76 59.86
N GLY A 47 1.85 11.46 60.12
CA GLY A 47 0.79 10.87 60.94
C GLY A 47 0.48 11.60 62.25
N VAL A 48 -0.75 11.48 62.74
CA VAL A 48 -1.18 12.17 63.97
C VAL A 48 -0.88 11.36 65.23
N GLN A 49 -0.29 12.00 66.25
CA GLN A 49 -0.13 11.40 67.58
C GLN A 49 -1.31 11.78 68.46
N LYS A 50 -2.00 10.79 69.03
CA LYS A 50 -3.03 11.02 70.05
C LYS A 50 -2.37 11.22 71.41
N ILE A 51 -2.52 12.42 71.98
CA ILE A 51 -1.91 12.81 73.26
C ILE A 51 -2.91 12.68 74.42
N GLY A 52 -4.22 12.53 74.13
CA GLY A 52 -5.27 12.29 75.11
C GLY A 52 -6.66 12.25 74.48
N GLY A 53 -7.72 12.25 75.29
CA GLY A 53 -9.10 12.40 74.80
C GLY A 53 -10.15 12.32 75.91
N ASN A 54 -11.35 12.85 75.65
CA ASN A 54 -12.55 12.66 76.47
C ASN A 54 -13.66 11.98 75.64
N ALA A 55 -14.86 11.82 76.18
CA ALA A 55 -15.99 11.13 75.51
C ALA A 55 -16.44 11.79 74.19
N ILE A 56 -15.99 13.01 73.87
CA ILE A 56 -16.48 13.84 72.76
C ILE A 56 -15.36 14.23 71.78
N SER A 57 -14.08 14.12 72.16
CA SER A 57 -12.94 14.45 71.28
C SER A 57 -11.66 13.75 71.71
N SER A 58 -10.91 13.24 70.72
CA SER A 58 -9.54 12.77 70.86
C SER A 58 -8.56 13.91 70.59
N PHE A 59 -7.76 14.29 71.58
CA PHE A 59 -6.74 15.32 71.44
C PHE A 59 -5.58 14.77 70.59
N GLN A 60 -5.58 15.11 69.31
CA GLN A 60 -4.56 14.72 68.33
C GLN A 60 -3.64 15.89 67.98
N VAL A 61 -2.40 15.57 67.66
CA VAL A 61 -1.37 16.52 67.20
C VAL A 61 -0.71 15.96 65.95
N GLY A 62 -0.58 16.76 64.90
CA GLY A 62 0.15 16.38 63.68
C GLY A 62 1.67 16.36 63.89
N LEU A 63 2.34 15.37 63.30
CA LEU A 63 3.80 15.20 63.42
C LEU A 63 4.60 15.92 62.32
N GLY A 64 3.95 16.76 61.51
CA GLY A 64 4.57 17.58 60.46
C GLY A 64 4.11 17.19 59.06
N VAL A 65 5.02 17.22 58.09
CA VAL A 65 4.76 16.91 56.67
C VAL A 65 5.79 15.89 56.16
N ASP A 66 5.38 15.00 55.28
CA ASP A 66 6.23 13.99 54.64
C ASP A 66 6.05 14.07 53.11
N PRO A 67 7.12 13.97 52.30
CA PRO A 67 6.96 13.85 50.86
C PRO A 67 6.46 12.43 50.57
N GLN A 68 5.25 12.30 50.03
CA GLN A 68 4.67 10.98 49.74
C GLN A 68 5.29 10.36 48.49
N THR A 69 5.26 11.12 47.40
CA THR A 69 5.70 10.62 46.10
C THR A 69 6.03 11.79 45.16
N VAL A 70 6.82 11.51 44.15
CA VAL A 70 7.01 12.37 43.00
C VAL A 70 6.23 11.75 41.85
N ARG A 71 5.30 12.50 41.29
CA ARG A 71 4.49 12.05 40.15
C ARG A 71 4.78 12.89 38.92
N GLN A 72 4.62 12.28 37.75
CA GLN A 72 4.55 12.98 36.48
C GLN A 72 3.27 13.83 36.40
N VAL A 73 3.38 15.02 35.81
CA VAL A 73 2.25 15.89 35.49
C VAL A 73 1.93 15.71 34.01
N ARG A 74 1.00 14.79 33.70
CA ARG A 74 0.46 14.56 32.35
C ARG A 74 -1.06 14.58 32.34
N ASP A 75 -1.60 14.77 31.16
CA ASP A 75 -3.00 14.56 30.87
C ASP A 75 -3.14 13.37 29.90
N PHE A 76 -3.67 12.27 30.42
CA PHE A 76 -3.87 11.04 29.65
C PHE A 76 -4.72 11.25 28.38
N PHE A 77 -5.69 12.17 28.41
CA PHE A 77 -6.53 12.44 27.24
C PHE A 77 -5.75 13.17 26.15
N LEU A 78 -4.88 14.11 26.54
CA LEU A 78 -4.00 14.80 25.58
C LEU A 78 -2.97 13.84 24.98
N ASP A 79 -2.42 12.92 25.78
CA ASP A 79 -1.45 11.93 25.30
C ASP A 79 -2.11 10.99 24.27
N LYS A 80 -3.33 10.52 24.56
CA LYS A 80 -4.08 9.68 23.62
C LYS A 80 -4.42 10.44 22.33
N ALA A 81 -4.83 11.70 22.43
CA ALA A 81 -5.10 12.53 21.26
C ALA A 81 -3.84 12.74 20.42
N TYR A 82 -2.72 13.11 21.05
CA TYR A 82 -1.43 13.30 20.39
C TYR A 82 -0.98 12.05 19.63
N ARG A 83 -1.04 10.87 20.26
CA ARG A 83 -0.65 9.59 19.64
C ARG A 83 -1.53 9.20 18.44
N ASN A 84 -2.80 9.56 18.46
CA ASN A 84 -3.69 9.35 17.32
C ASN A 84 -3.30 10.30 16.16
N GLU A 85 -3.11 11.58 16.46
CA GLU A 85 -2.77 12.58 15.44
C GLU A 85 -1.38 12.36 14.82
N ILE A 86 -0.35 11.99 15.61
CA ILE A 86 0.98 11.66 15.06
C ILE A 86 0.95 10.40 14.18
N GLY A 87 0.14 9.40 14.54
CA GLY A 87 -0.05 8.22 13.71
C GLY A 87 -0.76 8.55 12.40
N ARG A 88 -1.75 9.46 12.44
CA ARG A 88 -2.45 9.97 11.26
C ARG A 88 -1.55 10.81 10.37
N GLU A 89 -0.77 11.72 10.95
CA GLU A 89 0.27 12.49 10.26
C GLU A 89 1.23 11.54 9.54
N SER A 90 1.77 10.56 10.25
CA SER A 90 2.71 9.58 9.69
C SER A 90 2.10 8.75 8.55
N TYR A 91 0.80 8.43 8.61
CA TYR A 91 0.10 7.75 7.52
C TYR A 91 0.09 8.62 6.25
N TYR A 92 -0.30 9.90 6.37
CA TYR A 92 -0.33 10.83 5.24
C TYR A 92 1.05 11.24 4.75
N ASP A 93 2.05 11.32 5.63
CA ASP A 93 3.44 11.56 5.26
C ASP A 93 3.99 10.43 4.39
N SER A 94 3.69 9.16 4.72
CA SER A 94 4.03 8.01 3.88
C SER A 94 3.38 8.10 2.50
N GLN A 95 2.13 8.56 2.41
CA GLN A 95 1.43 8.75 1.14
C GLN A 95 2.02 9.92 0.33
N SER A 96 2.28 11.06 0.98
CA SER A 96 2.88 12.25 0.36
C SER A 96 4.27 11.94 -0.19
N ALA A 97 5.11 11.25 0.58
CA ALA A 97 6.43 10.83 0.13
C ALA A 97 6.38 9.94 -1.11
N ALA A 98 5.34 9.11 -1.25
CA ALA A 98 5.14 8.31 -2.45
C ALA A 98 4.72 9.14 -3.67
N VAL A 99 3.88 10.17 -3.47
CA VAL A 99 3.58 11.12 -4.54
C VAL A 99 4.84 11.87 -4.97
N ASP A 100 5.61 12.39 -4.02
CA ASP A 100 6.82 13.17 -4.30
C ASP A 100 7.86 12.36 -5.08
N GLU A 101 8.02 11.07 -4.76
CA GLU A 101 8.94 10.19 -5.50
C GLU A 101 8.43 9.94 -6.91
N ILE A 102 7.14 9.63 -7.08
CA ILE A 102 6.52 9.44 -8.40
C ILE A 102 6.66 10.72 -9.24
N GLU A 103 6.39 11.89 -8.66
CA GLU A 103 6.58 13.17 -9.33
C GLU A 103 8.03 13.40 -9.76
N GLN A 104 9.01 12.95 -8.98
CA GLN A 104 10.42 13.00 -9.37
C GLN A 104 10.76 12.05 -10.52
N LEU A 105 10.21 10.84 -10.52
CA LEU A 105 10.37 9.87 -11.61
C LEU A 105 9.81 10.43 -12.94
N PHE A 106 8.62 11.04 -12.91
CA PHE A 106 8.03 11.66 -14.10
C PHE A 106 8.62 13.05 -14.44
N GLY A 107 9.09 13.79 -13.43
CA GLY A 107 9.65 15.14 -13.53
C GLY A 107 11.08 15.21 -14.05
N GLU A 108 11.71 14.06 -14.24
CA GLU A 108 13.00 13.85 -14.87
C GLU A 108 14.19 14.67 -14.35
N LEU A 109 14.98 14.05 -13.48
CA LEU A 109 16.28 14.57 -13.04
C LEU A 109 17.31 14.76 -14.19
N GLN A 110 17.04 14.30 -15.43
CA GLN A 110 18.02 14.25 -16.53
C GLN A 110 17.59 14.91 -17.86
N GLY A 111 16.49 15.68 -17.88
CA GLY A 111 16.31 16.79 -18.84
C GLY A 111 15.57 16.54 -20.17
N VAL A 112 14.85 15.43 -20.39
CA VAL A 112 14.07 15.19 -21.63
C VAL A 112 12.70 14.56 -21.31
N ALA A 113 11.78 15.36 -20.74
CA ALA A 113 10.48 14.89 -20.22
C ALA A 113 9.83 13.81 -21.10
N PHE A 114 9.22 12.76 -20.53
CA PHE A 114 8.46 11.75 -21.30
C PHE A 114 7.45 12.36 -22.29
N GLN A 115 6.91 13.55 -21.96
CA GLN A 115 6.08 14.33 -22.87
C GLN A 115 6.78 14.67 -24.20
N SER A 116 8.10 14.92 -24.20
CA SER A 116 8.88 15.20 -25.40
C SER A 116 9.00 13.99 -26.32
N THR A 117 9.26 12.79 -25.79
CA THR A 117 9.30 11.56 -26.61
C THR A 117 7.93 11.26 -27.21
N MET A 118 6.85 11.53 -26.47
CA MET A 118 5.48 11.47 -26.99
C MET A 118 5.24 12.47 -28.13
N SER A 119 5.73 13.71 -27.96
CA SER A 119 5.62 14.75 -28.98
C SER A 119 6.41 14.39 -30.24
N ASP A 120 7.59 13.80 -30.10
CA ASP A 120 8.44 13.37 -31.21
C ASP A 120 7.82 12.19 -31.97
N LEU A 121 7.23 11.22 -31.25
CA LEU A 121 6.44 10.15 -31.87
C LEU A 121 5.25 10.71 -32.65
N TRP A 122 4.53 11.68 -32.08
CA TRP A 122 3.40 12.33 -32.75
C TRP A 122 3.82 13.10 -34.01
N VAL A 123 4.93 13.84 -33.94
CA VAL A 123 5.47 14.59 -35.08
C VAL A 123 5.96 13.63 -36.17
N SER A 124 6.68 12.57 -35.82
CA SER A 124 7.14 11.57 -36.80
C SER A 124 5.97 10.86 -37.48
N MET A 125 4.89 10.57 -36.76
CA MET A 125 3.65 10.04 -37.34
C MET A 125 3.01 11.03 -38.32
N GLN A 126 2.97 12.33 -38.02
CA GLN A 126 2.45 13.33 -38.96
C GLN A 126 3.30 13.46 -40.23
N GLU A 127 4.64 13.37 -40.11
CA GLU A 127 5.52 13.38 -41.28
C GLU A 127 5.34 12.10 -42.12
N LEU A 128 5.18 10.93 -41.49
CA LEU A 128 4.85 9.69 -42.18
C LEU A 128 3.51 9.79 -42.92
N ALA A 129 2.49 10.40 -42.32
CA ALA A 129 1.19 10.55 -42.96
C ALA A 129 1.22 11.46 -44.21
N LYS A 130 2.17 12.39 -44.31
CA LYS A 130 2.35 13.26 -45.49
C LYS A 130 2.99 12.52 -46.66
N ASP A 131 3.94 11.63 -46.37
CA ASP A 131 4.72 10.89 -47.36
C ASP A 131 4.98 9.45 -46.87
N PRO A 132 3.97 8.56 -46.93
CA PRO A 132 4.05 7.21 -46.38
C PRO A 132 4.97 6.30 -47.19
N ASP A 133 5.29 6.66 -48.43
CA ASP A 133 6.14 5.90 -49.35
C ASP A 133 7.64 6.14 -49.12
N ASN A 134 8.00 7.14 -48.32
CA ASN A 134 9.38 7.55 -48.14
C ASN A 134 10.07 6.72 -47.05
N ARG A 135 11.10 5.98 -47.43
CA ARG A 135 11.85 5.10 -46.51
C ARG A 135 12.51 5.87 -45.36
N VAL A 136 12.84 7.14 -45.55
CA VAL A 136 13.43 7.97 -44.50
C VAL A 136 12.38 8.31 -43.44
N THR A 137 11.17 8.71 -43.83
CA THR A 137 10.08 9.01 -42.88
C THR A 137 9.62 7.75 -42.15
N GLN A 138 9.56 6.61 -42.83
CA GLN A 138 9.31 5.30 -42.20
C GLN A 138 10.36 4.95 -41.15
N ALA A 139 11.65 5.08 -41.47
CA ALA A 139 12.73 4.79 -40.53
C ALA A 139 12.69 5.73 -39.31
N THR A 140 12.44 7.02 -39.52
CA THR A 140 12.32 8.01 -38.42
C THR A 140 11.14 7.71 -37.51
N PHE A 141 10.00 7.24 -38.06
CA PHE A 141 8.86 6.83 -37.25
C PHE A 141 9.17 5.61 -36.38
N ILE A 142 9.82 4.58 -36.96
CA ILE A 142 10.24 3.38 -36.20
C ILE A 142 11.23 3.78 -35.09
N GLU A 143 12.23 4.60 -35.40
CA GLU A 143 13.22 5.09 -34.42
C GLU A 143 12.58 5.90 -33.28
N SER A 144 11.57 6.71 -33.61
CA SER A 144 10.77 7.44 -32.60
C SER A 144 9.93 6.47 -31.75
N GLY A 145 9.39 5.40 -32.35
CA GLY A 145 8.69 4.33 -31.65
C GLY A 145 9.58 3.55 -30.69
N VAL A 146 10.82 3.25 -31.08
CA VAL A 146 11.85 2.64 -30.22
C VAL A 146 12.14 3.55 -29.03
N SER A 147 12.43 4.83 -29.29
CA SER A 147 12.75 5.80 -28.24
C SER A 147 11.58 5.98 -27.25
N PHE A 148 10.34 5.99 -27.76
CA PHE A 148 9.14 6.05 -26.93
C PHE A 148 9.02 4.82 -26.01
N LEU A 149 9.15 3.62 -26.57
CA LEU A 149 8.98 2.38 -25.82
C LEU A 149 10.12 2.15 -24.82
N GLU A 150 11.37 2.48 -25.18
CA GLU A 150 12.52 2.43 -24.28
C GLU A 150 12.30 3.36 -23.08
N ARG A 151 11.90 4.62 -23.32
CA ARG A 151 11.63 5.57 -22.24
C ARG A 151 10.47 5.11 -21.35
N ALA A 152 9.39 4.59 -21.94
CA ALA A 152 8.28 4.03 -21.18
C ALA A 152 8.71 2.84 -20.31
N THR A 153 9.54 1.96 -20.87
CA THR A 153 10.09 0.80 -20.16
C THR A 153 10.98 1.21 -18.99
N ASP A 154 11.80 2.25 -19.16
CA ASP A 154 12.66 2.75 -18.09
C ASP A 154 11.86 3.34 -16.94
N ILE A 155 10.85 4.19 -17.23
CA ILE A 155 9.95 4.74 -16.21
C ILE A 155 9.22 3.61 -15.47
N TYR A 156 8.73 2.61 -16.20
CA TYR A 156 8.06 1.46 -15.59
C TYR A 156 8.98 0.65 -14.67
N LYS A 157 10.24 0.42 -15.08
CA LYS A 157 11.25 -0.25 -14.23
C LYS A 157 11.57 0.56 -12.98
N GLU A 158 11.66 1.88 -13.08
CA GLU A 158 11.89 2.77 -11.93
C GLU A 158 10.71 2.72 -10.95
N LEU A 159 9.46 2.72 -11.44
CA LEU A 159 8.26 2.53 -10.60
C LEU A 159 8.27 1.16 -9.88
N ASN A 160 8.66 0.10 -10.58
CA ASN A 160 8.77 -1.24 -9.97
C ASN A 160 9.88 -1.28 -8.92
N SER A 161 11.04 -0.66 -9.20
CA SER A 161 12.13 -0.53 -8.23
C SER A 161 11.65 0.21 -6.98
N TYR A 162 10.88 1.29 -7.15
CA TYR A 162 10.33 2.04 -6.04
C TYR A 162 9.38 1.19 -5.17
N GLN A 163 8.57 0.31 -5.76
CA GLN A 163 7.77 -0.65 -4.98
C GLN A 163 8.66 -1.59 -4.14
N HIS A 164 9.79 -2.05 -4.67
CA HIS A 164 10.75 -2.87 -3.92
C HIS A 164 11.47 -2.07 -2.81
N ASP A 165 11.77 -0.79 -3.04
CA ASP A 165 12.34 0.08 -2.00
C ASP A 165 11.36 0.32 -0.86
N LEU A 166 10.07 0.53 -1.17
CA LEU A 166 9.00 0.56 -0.16
C LEU A 166 8.91 -0.77 0.60
N ASN A 167 9.15 -1.90 -0.06
CA ASN A 167 9.18 -3.21 0.57
C ASN A 167 10.28 -3.32 1.65
N HIS A 168 11.47 -2.79 1.36
CA HIS A 168 12.57 -2.71 2.33
C HIS A 168 12.21 -1.79 3.50
N LYS A 169 11.61 -0.62 3.23
CA LYS A 169 11.14 0.31 4.27
C LYS A 169 10.09 -0.33 5.19
N ILE A 170 9.15 -1.09 4.63
CA ILE A 170 8.13 -1.84 5.38
C ILE A 170 8.79 -2.85 6.31
N LYS A 171 9.76 -3.62 5.80
CA LYS A 171 10.53 -4.57 6.61
C LYS A 171 11.26 -3.88 7.77
N ASP A 172 11.91 -2.76 7.51
CA ASP A 172 12.63 -2.00 8.54
C ASP A 172 11.67 -1.42 9.60
N GLN A 173 10.50 -0.94 9.18
CA GLN A 173 9.44 -0.50 10.10
C GLN A 173 8.91 -1.63 10.98
N ILE A 174 8.70 -2.83 10.43
CA ILE A 174 8.28 -4.02 11.21
C ILE A 174 9.36 -4.40 12.23
N ASN A 175 10.63 -4.40 11.81
CA ASN A 175 11.75 -4.64 12.73
C ASN A 175 11.78 -3.60 13.85
N ARG A 176 11.59 -2.32 13.52
CA ARG A 176 11.56 -1.24 14.51
C ARG A 176 10.39 -1.38 15.50
N VAL A 177 9.20 -1.76 15.02
CA VAL A 177 8.05 -2.08 15.89
C VAL A 177 8.40 -3.17 16.89
N ASN A 178 9.02 -4.26 16.42
CA ASN A 178 9.43 -5.37 17.28
C ASN A 178 10.50 -4.97 18.32
N GLU A 179 11.49 -4.16 17.93
CA GLU A 179 12.49 -3.62 18.85
C GLU A 179 11.85 -2.75 19.93
N ILE A 180 10.92 -1.87 19.55
CA ILE A 180 10.17 -1.03 20.49
C ILE A 180 9.36 -1.90 21.46
N GLY A 181 8.71 -2.95 20.96
CA GLY A 181 7.97 -3.90 21.79
C GLY A 181 8.83 -4.60 22.84
N ASP A 182 10.01 -5.07 22.45
CA ASP A 182 10.99 -5.68 23.36
C ASP A 182 11.47 -4.66 24.42
N GLN A 183 11.76 -3.42 24.03
CA GLN A 183 12.19 -2.36 24.94
C GLN A 183 11.08 -1.95 25.93
N ILE A 184 9.83 -1.84 25.47
CA ILE A 184 8.67 -1.56 26.35
C ILE A 184 8.49 -2.68 27.36
N HIS A 185 8.65 -3.94 26.95
CA HIS A 185 8.56 -5.09 27.85
C HIS A 185 9.65 -5.05 28.93
N ASP A 186 10.90 -4.78 28.55
CA ASP A 186 12.01 -4.62 29.50
C ASP A 186 11.79 -3.47 30.48
N LEU A 187 11.26 -2.33 30.00
CA LEU A 187 10.92 -1.18 30.84
C LEU A 187 9.78 -1.49 31.79
N ASN A 188 8.75 -2.21 31.35
CA ASN A 188 7.64 -2.65 32.21
C ASN A 188 8.14 -3.49 33.40
N ILE A 189 9.07 -4.43 33.15
CA ILE A 189 9.67 -5.24 34.23
C ILE A 189 10.47 -4.35 35.19
N LYS A 190 11.29 -3.43 34.67
CA LYS A 190 12.08 -2.51 35.52
C LYS A 190 11.18 -1.62 36.36
N ILE A 191 10.17 -0.98 35.75
CA ILE A 191 9.21 -0.10 36.43
C ILE A 191 8.48 -0.88 37.53
N SER A 192 7.97 -2.08 37.22
CA SER A 192 7.28 -2.91 38.21
C SER A 192 8.17 -3.25 39.40
N ASN A 193 9.45 -3.56 39.17
CA ASN A 193 10.40 -3.85 40.25
C ASN A 193 10.70 -2.62 41.14
N TYR A 194 10.81 -1.43 40.56
CA TYR A 194 11.04 -0.19 41.33
C TYR A 194 9.79 0.26 42.09
N GLU A 195 8.61 0.09 41.50
CA GLU A 195 7.33 0.51 42.07
C GLU A 195 6.72 -0.53 43.03
N ALA A 196 7.31 -1.74 43.13
CA ALA A 196 6.82 -2.86 43.95
C ALA A 196 6.62 -2.51 45.43
N ASP A 197 7.50 -1.67 46.00
CA ASP A 197 7.43 -1.25 47.40
C ASP A 197 6.38 -0.14 47.65
N GLY A 198 5.77 0.41 46.59
CA GLY A 198 4.72 1.43 46.65
C GLY A 198 5.14 2.78 47.21
N ARG A 199 6.46 3.00 47.38
CA ARG A 199 7.04 4.23 47.98
C ARG A 199 7.68 5.16 46.94
N GLU A 200 8.19 4.60 45.86
CA GLU A 200 8.90 5.36 44.82
C GLU A 200 8.27 5.07 43.46
N ASN A 201 8.23 6.10 42.60
CA ASN A 201 7.79 5.98 41.22
C ASN A 201 9.00 6.08 40.30
N ALA A 202 9.07 5.18 39.32
CA ALA A 202 10.16 5.15 38.35
C ALA A 202 9.92 6.14 37.20
N ASN A 203 9.79 7.43 37.51
CA ASN A 203 9.36 8.47 36.57
C ASN A 203 10.24 8.54 35.31
N ASP A 204 11.57 8.48 35.44
CA ASP A 204 12.45 8.61 34.27
C ASP A 204 12.33 7.39 33.33
N LEU A 205 12.12 6.17 33.88
CA LEU A 205 11.84 4.97 33.08
C LEU A 205 10.45 5.02 32.43
N ARG A 206 9.48 5.63 33.12
CA ARG A 206 8.15 5.90 32.54
C ARG A 206 8.26 6.89 31.38
N ASP A 207 9.10 7.92 31.48
CA ASP A 207 9.35 8.87 30.38
C ASP A 207 9.97 8.15 29.17
N GLU A 208 10.98 7.30 29.37
CA GLU A 208 11.57 6.47 28.30
C GLU A 208 10.53 5.56 27.64
N ARG A 209 9.69 4.88 28.45
CA ARG A 209 8.58 4.07 27.93
C ARG A 209 7.59 4.89 27.13
N ASN A 210 7.30 6.12 27.56
CA ASN A 210 6.36 6.99 26.89
C ASN A 210 6.88 7.46 25.54
N ASN A 211 8.18 7.78 25.43
CA ASN A 211 8.80 8.11 24.14
C ASN A 211 8.69 6.94 23.15
N LEU A 212 8.94 5.72 23.63
CA LEU A 212 8.77 4.52 22.81
C LEU A 212 7.31 4.29 22.38
N LEU A 213 6.34 4.60 23.25
CA LEU A 213 4.92 4.56 22.89
C LEU A 213 4.53 5.64 21.87
N ASP A 214 5.13 6.82 21.96
CA ASP A 214 4.92 7.91 20.99
C ASP A 214 5.51 7.53 19.63
N GLU A 215 6.72 6.97 19.60
CA GLU A 215 7.35 6.43 18.39
C GLU A 215 6.53 5.27 17.80
N LEU A 216 6.10 4.30 18.62
CA LEU A 216 5.26 3.19 18.16
C LEU A 216 3.96 3.69 17.52
N SER A 217 3.33 4.71 18.11
CA SER A 217 2.09 5.31 17.62
C SER A 217 2.27 6.00 16.26
N SER A 218 3.47 6.48 15.93
CA SER A 218 3.78 6.99 14.60
C SER A 218 3.82 5.89 13.53
N ILE A 219 4.26 4.68 13.89
CA ILE A 219 4.44 3.57 12.95
C ILE A 219 3.13 2.78 12.77
N VAL A 220 2.43 2.47 13.86
CA VAL A 220 1.21 1.65 13.88
C VAL A 220 0.16 2.22 14.82
N LYS A 221 -1.13 1.99 14.50
CA LYS A 221 -2.23 2.35 15.39
C LYS A 221 -2.10 1.60 16.72
N THR A 222 -1.91 2.35 17.78
CA THR A 222 -1.61 1.81 19.11
C THR A 222 -2.63 2.27 20.14
N ASP A 223 -3.11 1.33 20.95
CA ASP A 223 -3.86 1.59 22.18
C ASP A 223 -3.11 0.98 23.36
N TYR A 224 -3.19 1.59 24.53
CA TYR A 224 -2.51 1.08 25.72
C TYR A 224 -3.36 1.24 26.98
N MET A 225 -3.09 0.38 27.95
CA MET A 225 -3.72 0.39 29.28
C MET A 225 -2.65 0.16 30.34
N GLU A 226 -2.62 1.03 31.34
CA GLU A 226 -1.76 0.87 32.51
C GLU A 226 -2.47 0.07 33.60
N LEU A 227 -1.77 -0.92 34.15
CA LEU A 227 -2.23 -1.83 35.19
C LEU A 227 -1.88 -1.27 36.59
N GLU A 228 -2.50 -1.83 37.64
CA GLU A 228 -2.27 -1.40 39.02
C GLU A 228 -0.80 -1.60 39.48
N ASN A 229 -0.08 -2.51 38.84
CA ASN A 229 1.33 -2.81 39.11
C ASN A 229 2.32 -1.91 38.34
N GLY A 230 1.82 -0.88 37.66
CA GLY A 230 2.62 0.08 36.88
C GLY A 230 3.04 -0.42 35.49
N MET A 231 2.75 -1.68 35.13
CA MET A 231 3.00 -2.21 33.79
C MET A 231 1.97 -1.71 32.78
N VAL A 232 2.37 -1.58 31.52
CA VAL A 232 1.48 -1.20 30.42
C VAL A 232 1.26 -2.37 29.49
N THR A 233 -0.01 -2.67 29.21
CA THR A 233 -0.42 -3.54 28.10
C THR A 233 -0.62 -2.68 26.87
N VAL A 234 -0.04 -3.10 25.75
CA VAL A 234 -0.10 -2.39 24.47
C VAL A 234 -0.80 -3.27 23.44
N SER A 235 -1.74 -2.69 22.72
CA SER A 235 -2.43 -3.31 21.59
C SER A 235 -2.11 -2.54 20.31
N VAL A 236 -1.89 -3.27 19.22
CA VAL A 236 -1.67 -2.75 17.86
C VAL A 236 -2.80 -3.28 16.98
N GLU A 237 -3.51 -2.40 16.27
CA GLU A 237 -4.66 -2.78 15.42
C GLU A 237 -5.63 -3.74 16.13
N ASP A 238 -6.02 -3.38 17.36
CA ASP A 238 -6.92 -4.15 18.24
C ASP A 238 -6.40 -5.54 18.68
N THR A 239 -5.15 -5.89 18.34
CA THR A 239 -4.47 -7.12 18.73
C THR A 239 -3.45 -6.86 19.84
N VAL A 240 -3.35 -7.73 20.84
CA VAL A 240 -2.39 -7.56 21.94
C VAL A 240 -0.96 -7.74 21.43
N PHE A 241 -0.15 -6.68 21.56
CA PHE A 241 1.25 -6.66 21.13
C PHE A 241 2.20 -6.89 22.30
N VAL A 242 2.07 -6.12 23.38
CA VAL A 242 2.87 -6.30 24.61
C VAL A 242 1.94 -6.55 25.78
N ASN A 243 2.23 -7.60 26.55
CA ASN A 243 1.57 -7.86 27.83
C ASN A 243 2.59 -8.05 28.97
N GLU A 244 2.11 -8.41 30.15
CA GLU A 244 2.94 -8.62 31.35
C GLU A 244 4.03 -9.69 31.16
N ASN A 245 3.80 -10.68 30.30
CA ASN A 245 4.65 -11.87 30.18
C ASN A 245 5.57 -11.84 28.97
N GLN A 246 5.14 -11.22 27.87
CA GLN A 246 5.86 -11.27 26.59
C GLN A 246 5.47 -10.15 25.62
N CYS A 247 6.32 -9.95 24.63
CA CYS A 247 6.03 -9.22 23.40
C CYS A 247 5.66 -10.22 22.29
N PHE A 248 4.46 -10.11 21.73
CA PHE A 248 4.03 -10.84 20.55
C PHE A 248 4.59 -10.16 19.30
N LYS A 249 5.60 -10.77 18.67
CA LYS A 249 6.27 -10.15 17.53
C LYS A 249 5.38 -10.16 16.29
N MET A 250 5.45 -9.07 15.54
CA MET A 250 4.97 -8.96 14.17
C MET A 250 6.02 -9.60 13.25
N ASP A 251 5.59 -10.17 12.14
CA ASP A 251 6.49 -10.64 11.09
C ASP A 251 5.98 -10.17 9.74
N TYR A 252 6.73 -10.50 8.69
CA TYR A 252 6.30 -10.29 7.32
C TYR A 252 6.30 -11.61 6.57
N MET A 253 5.39 -11.74 5.62
CA MET A 253 5.41 -12.82 4.64
C MET A 253 5.22 -12.23 3.24
N THR A 254 5.66 -12.96 2.24
CA THR A 254 5.36 -12.57 0.87
C THR A 254 3.86 -12.69 0.58
N VAL A 255 3.36 -11.92 -0.40
CA VAL A 255 1.98 -12.03 -0.87
C VAL A 255 1.68 -13.45 -1.37
N ALA A 256 2.65 -14.11 -2.03
CA ALA A 256 2.52 -15.51 -2.45
C ALA A 256 2.36 -16.46 -1.25
N GLU A 257 3.26 -16.39 -0.26
CA GLU A 257 3.15 -17.21 0.95
C GLU A 257 1.84 -16.98 1.72
N TYR A 258 1.40 -15.72 1.80
CA TYR A 258 0.14 -15.39 2.44
C TYR A 258 -1.05 -16.05 1.76
N ARG A 259 -1.09 -15.98 0.44
CA ARG A 259 -2.15 -16.57 -0.38
C ARG A 259 -2.18 -18.09 -0.23
N ASP A 260 -1.02 -18.73 -0.22
CA ASP A 260 -0.89 -20.17 0.04
C ASP A 260 -1.44 -20.58 1.42
N VAL A 261 -1.11 -19.82 2.47
CA VAL A 261 -1.60 -20.08 3.83
C VAL A 261 -3.13 -19.94 3.91
N HIS A 262 -3.71 -18.99 3.17
CA HIS A 262 -5.15 -18.71 3.18
C HIS A 262 -5.94 -19.46 2.10
N GLY A 263 -5.29 -20.29 1.28
CA GLY A 263 -5.92 -21.07 0.21
C GLY A 263 -6.46 -20.20 -0.94
N ILE A 264 -5.84 -19.04 -1.16
CA ILE A 264 -6.16 -18.11 -2.25
C ILE A 264 -5.24 -18.46 -3.42
N SER A 265 -5.81 -18.88 -4.55
CA SER A 265 -5.03 -19.13 -5.77
C SER A 265 -5.05 -17.90 -6.67
N ASP A 266 -3.87 -17.32 -6.95
CA ASP A 266 -3.69 -16.33 -8.02
C ASP A 266 -3.00 -17.01 -9.22
N PRO A 267 -3.61 -17.03 -10.42
CA PRO A 267 -3.01 -17.65 -11.59
C PRO A 267 -1.77 -16.92 -12.14
N LEU A 268 -1.52 -15.66 -11.77
CA LEU A 268 -0.45 -14.83 -12.33
C LEU A 268 0.80 -14.75 -11.44
N ASP A 269 0.67 -15.02 -10.13
CA ASP A 269 1.73 -14.91 -9.10
C ASP A 269 2.50 -13.56 -9.11
N GLU A 270 1.87 -12.52 -9.65
CA GLU A 270 2.44 -11.20 -9.79
C GLU A 270 2.36 -10.46 -8.45
N GLY A 271 3.51 -10.01 -7.96
CA GLY A 271 3.63 -9.46 -6.60
C GLY A 271 4.10 -10.48 -5.55
N ALA A 272 4.51 -11.69 -5.96
CA ALA A 272 5.07 -12.70 -5.07
C ALA A 272 6.22 -12.20 -4.19
N ASP A 273 6.95 -11.16 -4.59
CA ASP A 273 8.07 -10.63 -3.79
C ASP A 273 7.65 -9.50 -2.83
N LEU A 274 6.41 -9.02 -2.91
CA LEU A 274 5.90 -7.95 -2.06
C LEU A 274 5.53 -8.50 -0.68
N LEU A 275 5.84 -7.74 0.37
CA LEU A 275 5.66 -8.16 1.76
C LEU A 275 4.33 -7.68 2.34
N MET A 276 3.71 -8.50 3.18
CA MET A 276 2.59 -8.12 4.02
C MET A 276 2.94 -8.33 5.49
N ALA A 277 2.43 -7.45 6.34
CA ALA A 277 2.63 -7.51 7.78
C ALA A 277 1.61 -8.48 8.40
N VAL A 278 2.10 -9.45 9.17
CA VAL A 278 1.31 -10.55 9.72
C VAL A 278 1.63 -10.81 11.19
N TRP A 279 0.71 -11.49 11.86
CA TRP A 279 0.85 -11.99 13.22
C TRP A 279 1.15 -13.50 13.20
N PRO A 280 2.42 -13.94 13.35
CA PRO A 280 2.77 -15.36 13.37
C PRO A 280 2.02 -16.15 14.46
N HIS A 281 1.84 -15.53 15.63
CA HIS A 281 1.18 -16.15 16.77
C HIS A 281 -0.32 -16.38 16.55
N LEU A 282 -0.92 -15.72 15.56
CA LEU A 282 -2.31 -15.91 15.13
C LEU A 282 -2.41 -16.75 13.85
N GLY A 283 -1.37 -17.53 13.53
CA GLY A 283 -1.34 -18.38 12.34
C GLY A 283 -1.09 -17.60 11.05
N GLY A 284 -0.45 -16.42 11.12
CA GLY A 284 -0.17 -15.60 9.94
C GLY A 284 -1.32 -14.68 9.53
N ALA A 285 -2.23 -14.36 10.45
CA ALA A 285 -3.31 -13.40 10.21
C ALA A 285 -2.76 -12.00 9.90
N ASP A 286 -3.47 -11.24 9.07
CA ASP A 286 -3.10 -9.87 8.73
C ASP A 286 -3.05 -8.96 9.95
N VAL A 287 -2.08 -8.05 9.95
CA VAL A 287 -1.99 -6.98 10.95
C VAL A 287 -3.03 -5.91 10.70
N PHE A 288 -3.29 -5.58 9.43
CA PHE A 288 -4.15 -4.45 9.04
C PHE A 288 -5.43 -4.96 8.39
N ASP A 289 -6.55 -4.30 8.71
CA ASP A 289 -7.80 -4.50 7.99
C ASP A 289 -7.80 -3.72 6.67
N TRP A 290 -7.82 -4.46 5.55
CA TRP A 290 -7.91 -3.95 4.18
C TRP A 290 -9.31 -4.07 3.57
N SER A 291 -10.34 -4.43 4.36
CA SER A 291 -11.72 -4.57 3.87
C SER A 291 -12.36 -3.25 3.45
N SER A 292 -11.77 -2.12 3.82
CA SER A 292 -12.20 -0.77 3.45
C SER A 292 -11.02 0.15 3.28
N VAL A 293 -11.16 1.16 2.43
CA VAL A 293 -10.13 2.19 2.26
C VAL A 293 -9.96 2.95 3.58
N PRO A 294 -8.71 3.10 4.07
CA PRO A 294 -8.44 3.87 5.28
C PRO A 294 -9.00 5.30 5.20
N SER A 295 -9.70 5.73 6.25
CA SER A 295 -10.33 7.05 6.27
C SER A 295 -10.42 7.65 7.67
N ALA A 296 -10.40 8.98 7.72
CA ALA A 296 -10.50 9.73 8.97
C ALA A 296 -11.81 9.48 9.72
N THR A 297 -12.92 9.31 9.00
CA THR A 297 -14.23 9.01 9.60
C THR A 297 -14.24 7.67 10.34
N ALA A 298 -13.52 6.68 9.82
CA ALA A 298 -13.40 5.35 10.42
C ALA A 298 -12.24 5.25 11.43
N ASN A 299 -11.40 6.28 11.56
CA ASN A 299 -10.14 6.24 12.32
C ASN A 299 -9.25 5.04 11.94
N SER A 300 -9.21 4.72 10.65
CA SER A 300 -8.43 3.60 10.12
C SER A 300 -7.18 4.04 9.36
N ASP A 301 -7.00 5.34 9.15
CA ASP A 301 -5.87 6.03 8.51
C ASP A 301 -4.81 6.46 9.54
N ILE A 302 -4.33 5.49 10.33
CA ILE A 302 -3.38 5.71 11.42
C ILE A 302 -2.21 4.74 11.25
N GLY A 303 -0.99 5.26 11.30
CA GLY A 303 0.25 4.51 11.24
C GLY A 303 0.98 4.64 9.91
N GLY A 304 2.25 5.05 9.97
CA GLY A 304 3.11 5.18 8.80
C GLY A 304 3.38 3.86 8.08
N LEU A 305 3.37 2.72 8.78
CA LEU A 305 3.52 1.38 8.18
C LEU A 305 2.32 1.03 7.31
N LYS A 306 1.11 1.28 7.80
CA LYS A 306 -0.13 1.10 7.03
C LYS A 306 -0.13 1.99 5.79
N GLY A 307 0.29 3.25 5.95
CA GLY A 307 0.47 4.19 4.85
C GLY A 307 1.46 3.68 3.81
N ALA A 308 2.62 3.16 4.21
CA ALA A 308 3.61 2.64 3.27
C ALA A 308 3.12 1.41 2.50
N ILE A 309 2.47 0.45 3.16
CA ILE A 309 1.90 -0.74 2.52
C ILE A 309 0.83 -0.35 1.50
N GLN A 310 -0.08 0.57 1.89
CA GLN A 310 -1.12 1.05 0.97
C GLN A 310 -0.53 1.81 -0.22
N ALA A 311 0.43 2.71 0.02
CA ALA A 311 1.06 3.47 -1.06
C ALA A 311 1.72 2.54 -2.10
N ARG A 312 2.40 1.48 -1.63
CA ARG A 312 3.07 0.47 -2.47
C ARG A 312 2.08 -0.39 -3.27
N GLY A 313 1.02 -0.85 -2.62
CA GLY A 313 0.10 -1.84 -3.18
C GLY A 313 0.51 -3.30 -2.92
N ASP A 314 -0.30 -4.22 -3.43
CA ASP A 314 -0.22 -5.68 -3.24
C ASP A 314 0.37 -6.43 -4.44
N ARG A 315 0.40 -5.80 -5.62
CA ARG A 315 1.01 -6.30 -6.87
C ARG A 315 1.44 -5.16 -7.78
N ILE A 316 2.15 -5.50 -8.85
CA ILE A 316 2.54 -4.55 -9.89
C ILE A 316 1.29 -4.18 -10.71
N GLY A 317 1.06 -2.89 -10.92
CA GLY A 317 -0.12 -2.40 -11.64
C GLY A 317 -0.02 -2.57 -13.16
N LYS A 318 -1.10 -3.04 -13.78
CA LYS A 318 -1.26 -3.16 -15.25
C LYS A 318 -2.50 -2.43 -15.74
N TYR A 319 -2.60 -2.24 -17.05
CA TYR A 319 -3.80 -1.65 -17.65
C TYR A 319 -5.05 -2.53 -17.44
N THR A 320 -4.89 -3.85 -17.33
CA THR A 320 -5.99 -4.82 -17.09
C THR A 320 -6.58 -4.71 -15.69
N ASP A 321 -5.86 -4.11 -14.74
CA ASP A 321 -6.40 -3.82 -13.40
C ASP A 321 -7.48 -2.73 -13.45
N ILE A 322 -7.56 -1.96 -14.53
CA ILE A 322 -8.54 -0.88 -14.69
C ILE A 322 -9.81 -1.46 -15.31
N PRO A 323 -10.92 -1.54 -14.55
CA PRO A 323 -12.15 -2.16 -15.04
C PRO A 323 -12.76 -1.34 -16.18
N ILE A 324 -13.15 -2.02 -17.26
CA ILE A 324 -13.74 -1.40 -18.45
C ILE A 324 -15.26 -1.49 -18.37
N GLU A 325 -15.94 -0.36 -18.49
CA GLU A 325 -17.41 -0.32 -18.48
C GLU A 325 -17.97 -1.08 -19.70
N PRO A 326 -18.88 -2.05 -19.50
CA PRO A 326 -19.46 -2.82 -20.59
C PRO A 326 -20.34 -1.93 -21.48
N ILE A 327 -20.13 -1.98 -22.79
CA ILE A 327 -20.93 -1.23 -23.77
C ILE A 327 -22.16 -2.07 -24.16
N ARG A 328 -23.37 -1.52 -23.97
CA ARG A 328 -24.63 -2.24 -24.25
C ARG A 328 -24.70 -2.84 -25.65
N GLU A 329 -24.16 -2.17 -26.65
CA GLU A 329 -24.19 -2.59 -28.07
C GLU A 329 -23.46 -3.91 -28.33
N ASN A 330 -22.53 -4.31 -27.45
CA ASN A 330 -21.75 -5.54 -27.58
C ASN A 330 -22.51 -6.80 -27.11
N PHE A 331 -23.71 -6.67 -26.55
CA PHE A 331 -24.45 -7.78 -25.96
C PHE A 331 -25.75 -8.09 -26.70
N ALA A 332 -25.98 -9.37 -26.96
CA ALA A 332 -27.17 -9.84 -27.68
C ALA A 332 -28.44 -9.67 -26.84
N THR A 333 -28.34 -9.88 -25.51
CA THR A 333 -29.48 -9.80 -24.60
C THR A 333 -29.27 -8.81 -23.44
N ASP A 334 -30.37 -8.25 -22.93
CA ASP A 334 -30.35 -7.40 -21.73
C ASP A 334 -29.87 -8.16 -20.49
N GLN A 335 -30.07 -9.49 -20.45
CA GLN A 335 -29.66 -10.31 -19.33
C GLN A 335 -28.12 -10.48 -19.29
N GLU A 336 -27.50 -10.73 -20.44
CA GLU A 336 -26.03 -10.77 -20.58
C GLU A 336 -25.42 -9.42 -20.20
N TYR A 337 -25.98 -8.32 -20.70
CA TYR A 337 -25.53 -6.97 -20.34
C TYR A 337 -25.59 -6.73 -18.84
N LYS A 338 -26.68 -7.11 -18.17
CA LYS A 338 -26.80 -6.99 -16.70
C LYS A 338 -25.78 -7.85 -15.95
N THR A 339 -25.49 -9.05 -16.45
CA THR A 339 -24.44 -9.90 -15.87
C THR A 339 -23.06 -9.28 -16.04
N ALA A 340 -22.76 -8.70 -17.20
CA ALA A 340 -21.50 -7.98 -17.43
C ALA A 340 -21.38 -6.72 -16.55
N VAL A 341 -22.46 -5.94 -16.39
CA VAL A 341 -22.49 -4.78 -15.47
C VAL A 341 -22.29 -5.22 -14.01
N ALA A 342 -22.85 -6.37 -13.62
CA ALA A 342 -22.64 -6.91 -12.27
C ALA A 342 -21.19 -7.37 -12.03
N ALA A 343 -20.54 -7.95 -13.04
CA ALA A 343 -19.11 -8.28 -13.00
C ALA A 343 -18.27 -7.00 -12.90
N TYR A 344 -18.50 -6.02 -13.79
CA TYR A 344 -17.85 -4.72 -13.77
C TYR A 344 -17.97 -4.01 -12.41
N ASN A 345 -19.16 -4.01 -11.79
CA ASN A 345 -19.32 -3.39 -10.47
C ASN A 345 -18.48 -4.08 -9.39
N LYS A 346 -18.32 -5.41 -9.47
CA LYS A 346 -17.47 -6.17 -8.55
C LYS A 346 -15.99 -5.83 -8.78
N ASP A 347 -15.56 -5.78 -10.04
CA ASP A 347 -14.18 -5.45 -10.40
C ASP A 347 -13.86 -3.98 -10.07
N ALA A 348 -14.84 -3.08 -10.19
CA ALA A 348 -14.75 -1.69 -9.75
C ALA A 348 -14.63 -1.57 -8.21
N GLU A 349 -15.35 -2.39 -7.44
CA GLU A 349 -15.16 -2.45 -5.99
C GLU A 349 -13.75 -2.92 -5.63
N GLU A 350 -13.21 -3.95 -6.29
CA GLU A 350 -11.84 -4.44 -6.10
C GLU A 350 -10.80 -3.38 -6.50
N TYR A 351 -11.00 -2.71 -7.64
CA TYR A 351 -10.17 -1.61 -8.12
C TYR A 351 -10.09 -0.48 -7.08
N ASN A 352 -11.24 -0.04 -6.55
CA ASN A 352 -11.28 1.03 -5.56
C ASN A 352 -10.56 0.68 -4.26
N LEU A 353 -10.58 -0.60 -3.86
CA LEU A 353 -9.94 -1.08 -2.63
C LEU A 353 -8.45 -1.35 -2.78
N THR A 354 -7.99 -1.74 -3.98
CA THR A 354 -6.62 -2.22 -4.19
C THR A 354 -5.82 -1.28 -5.10
N THR A 355 -6.22 -1.14 -6.35
CA THR A 355 -5.51 -0.36 -7.37
C THR A 355 -5.62 1.13 -7.13
N GLU A 356 -6.83 1.69 -6.99
CA GLU A 356 -7.04 3.13 -6.82
C GLU A 356 -6.51 3.63 -5.47
N ALA A 357 -6.65 2.82 -4.43
CA ALA A 357 -6.20 3.12 -3.08
C ALA A 357 -4.67 3.22 -2.96
N SER A 358 -3.93 2.60 -3.89
CA SER A 358 -2.47 2.62 -3.94
C SER A 358 -1.97 3.63 -4.96
N ILE A 359 -1.16 4.57 -4.51
CA ILE A 359 -0.61 5.63 -5.38
C ILE A 359 0.32 5.02 -6.45
N VAL A 360 1.18 4.09 -6.05
CA VAL A 360 2.15 3.48 -6.97
C VAL A 360 1.44 2.56 -7.96
N ARG A 361 0.58 1.64 -7.48
CA ARG A 361 -0.15 0.70 -8.35
C ARG A 361 -1.07 1.44 -9.32
N ARG A 362 -1.82 2.44 -8.86
CA ARG A 362 -2.66 3.28 -9.73
C ARG A 362 -1.84 3.94 -10.83
N THR A 363 -0.67 4.48 -10.48
CA THR A 363 0.20 5.16 -11.44
C THR A 363 0.76 4.18 -12.48
N GLN A 364 1.20 3.00 -12.05
CA GLN A 364 1.63 1.92 -12.95
C GLN A 364 0.52 1.53 -13.92
N SER A 365 -0.69 1.23 -13.40
CA SER A 365 -1.84 0.82 -14.21
C SER A 365 -2.25 1.89 -15.22
N GLN A 366 -2.30 3.17 -14.82
CA GLN A 366 -2.67 4.27 -15.71
C GLN A 366 -1.59 4.55 -16.76
N PHE A 367 -0.32 4.43 -16.38
CA PHE A 367 0.79 4.61 -17.30
C PHE A 367 0.86 3.48 -18.34
N ASP A 368 0.68 2.24 -17.90
CA ASP A 368 0.57 1.08 -18.77
C ASP A 368 -0.66 1.20 -19.71
N GLN A 369 -1.80 1.69 -19.21
CA GLN A 369 -2.99 1.95 -20.02
C GLN A 369 -2.75 3.01 -21.11
N LEU A 370 -2.01 4.08 -20.79
CA LEU A 370 -1.63 5.09 -21.77
C LEU A 370 -0.78 4.49 -22.89
N VAL A 371 0.26 3.73 -22.54
CA VAL A 371 1.16 3.11 -23.52
C VAL A 371 0.43 2.05 -24.34
N HIS A 372 -0.33 1.18 -23.68
CA HIS A 372 -1.19 0.18 -24.32
C HIS A 372 -2.12 0.82 -25.34
N GLY A 373 -2.81 1.90 -24.98
CA GLY A 373 -3.73 2.61 -25.88
C GLY A 373 -3.03 3.19 -27.11
N ILE A 374 -1.83 3.76 -26.95
CA ILE A 374 -1.05 4.29 -28.08
C ILE A 374 -0.58 3.16 -29.00
N VAL A 375 -0.03 2.10 -28.40
CA VAL A 375 0.47 0.91 -29.09
C VAL A 375 -0.64 0.27 -29.92
N THR A 376 -1.79 -0.02 -29.30
CA THR A 376 -2.92 -0.65 -29.98
C THR A 376 -3.54 0.25 -31.03
N MET A 377 -3.68 1.56 -30.81
CA MET A 377 -4.17 2.49 -31.84
C MET A 377 -3.26 2.55 -33.08
N ILE A 378 -1.94 2.62 -32.89
CA ILE A 378 -0.97 2.60 -34.01
C ILE A 378 -1.07 1.28 -34.75
N ASN A 379 -1.07 0.18 -34.00
CA ASN A 379 -1.17 -1.16 -34.51
C ASN A 379 -2.48 -1.42 -35.27
N ASP A 380 -3.63 -0.99 -34.77
CA ASP A 380 -4.94 -1.13 -35.43
C ASP A 380 -5.05 -0.25 -36.68
N THR A 381 -4.34 0.87 -36.73
CA THR A 381 -4.27 1.71 -37.92
C THR A 381 -3.42 1.07 -39.02
N LEU A 382 -2.30 0.44 -38.66
CA LEU A 382 -1.35 -0.14 -39.62
C LEU A 382 -1.66 -1.60 -39.99
N CYS A 383 -2.33 -2.34 -39.10
CA CYS A 383 -2.86 -3.67 -39.36
C CYS A 383 -4.32 -3.71 -38.86
N PRO A 384 -5.28 -3.28 -39.68
CA PRO A 384 -6.68 -3.23 -39.26
C PRO A 384 -7.25 -4.64 -39.04
N ASN A 385 -8.13 -4.73 -38.04
CA ASN A 385 -8.90 -5.91 -37.71
C ASN A 385 -10.31 -5.81 -38.29
N LYS A 386 -10.82 -6.93 -38.81
CA LYS A 386 -12.20 -7.10 -39.26
C LYS A 386 -12.90 -8.08 -38.34
N ASP A 387 -13.99 -7.62 -37.72
CA ASP A 387 -14.88 -8.49 -36.97
C ASP A 387 -15.46 -9.55 -37.93
N VAL A 388 -15.41 -10.82 -37.52
CA VAL A 388 -16.15 -11.87 -38.20
C VAL A 388 -17.64 -11.57 -38.00
N ASP A 389 -18.40 -11.39 -39.08
CA ASP A 389 -19.83 -11.09 -39.00
C ASP A 389 -20.56 -12.21 -38.25
N THR A 390 -20.90 -11.92 -37.00
CA THR A 390 -21.54 -12.87 -36.10
C THR A 390 -23.07 -12.80 -36.16
N SER A 391 -23.67 -11.90 -36.95
CA SER A 391 -25.13 -11.63 -36.93
C SER A 391 -25.67 -11.43 -35.50
N GLY A 392 -24.86 -10.88 -34.58
CA GLY A 392 -25.22 -10.67 -33.17
C GLY A 392 -25.13 -11.91 -32.27
N LYS A 393 -24.47 -12.99 -32.73
CA LYS A 393 -24.26 -14.21 -31.93
C LYS A 393 -22.91 -14.18 -31.23
N GLN A 394 -22.86 -14.66 -29.98
CA GLN A 394 -21.60 -14.86 -29.27
C GLN A 394 -20.88 -16.11 -29.79
N ALA A 395 -19.62 -15.95 -30.21
CA ALA A 395 -18.76 -17.07 -30.54
C ALA A 395 -18.39 -17.83 -29.26
N ALA A 396 -18.47 -19.16 -29.30
CA ALA A 396 -18.09 -20.04 -28.20
C ALA A 396 -16.67 -20.57 -28.37
N THR A 397 -16.34 -21.06 -29.57
CA THR A 397 -15.03 -21.61 -29.89
C THR A 397 -14.58 -21.27 -31.31
N VAL A 398 -13.27 -21.26 -31.52
CA VAL A 398 -12.64 -21.26 -32.84
C VAL A 398 -11.85 -22.56 -33.00
N THR A 399 -12.16 -23.32 -34.04
CA THR A 399 -11.44 -24.53 -34.42
C THR A 399 -10.50 -24.21 -35.57
N MET A 400 -9.21 -24.45 -35.37
CA MET A 400 -8.15 -24.27 -36.37
C MET A 400 -8.09 -25.46 -37.34
N ALA A 401 -7.33 -25.32 -38.43
CA ALA A 401 -7.19 -26.35 -39.46
C ALA A 401 -6.55 -27.66 -38.95
N ASP A 402 -5.72 -27.58 -37.91
CA ASP A 402 -5.09 -28.73 -37.25
C ASP A 402 -6.02 -29.46 -36.26
N GLY A 403 -7.23 -28.95 -36.05
CA GLY A 403 -8.21 -29.46 -35.09
C GLY A 403 -8.08 -28.89 -33.68
N THR A 404 -7.14 -27.97 -33.44
CA THR A 404 -7.00 -27.25 -32.17
C THR A 404 -8.23 -26.37 -31.94
N VAL A 405 -8.82 -26.45 -30.75
CA VAL A 405 -10.01 -25.67 -30.37
C VAL A 405 -9.63 -24.64 -29.32
N ARG A 406 -9.88 -23.37 -29.61
CA ARG A 406 -9.69 -22.26 -28.67
C ARG A 406 -11.04 -21.76 -28.19
N ASN A 407 -11.21 -21.63 -26.88
CA ASN A 407 -12.41 -21.02 -26.30
C ASN A 407 -12.34 -19.51 -26.49
N VAL A 408 -13.46 -18.90 -26.91
CA VAL A 408 -13.57 -17.45 -27.02
C VAL A 408 -14.12 -16.91 -25.70
N PRO A 409 -13.42 -15.98 -25.03
CA PRO A 409 -13.95 -15.35 -23.81
C PRO A 409 -15.29 -14.65 -24.09
N LYS A 410 -16.18 -14.65 -23.09
CA LYS A 410 -17.51 -14.04 -23.25
C LYS A 410 -17.38 -12.53 -23.48
N GLY A 411 -18.08 -11.99 -24.47
CA GLY A 411 -18.05 -10.57 -24.83
C GLY A 411 -16.90 -10.18 -25.76
N VAL A 412 -15.95 -11.09 -26.03
CA VAL A 412 -14.90 -10.89 -27.04
C VAL A 412 -15.45 -11.29 -28.41
N LYS A 413 -15.21 -10.43 -29.40
CA LYS A 413 -15.52 -10.72 -30.80
C LYS A 413 -14.34 -11.43 -31.45
N VAL A 414 -14.63 -12.39 -32.33
CA VAL A 414 -13.59 -13.01 -33.15
C VAL A 414 -13.21 -12.04 -34.26
N GLN A 415 -11.92 -11.70 -34.33
CA GLN A 415 -11.37 -10.77 -35.30
C GLN A 415 -10.37 -11.48 -36.21
N ILE A 416 -10.34 -11.07 -37.48
CA ILE A 416 -9.37 -11.51 -38.47
C ILE A 416 -8.66 -10.30 -39.06
N PHE A 417 -7.49 -10.52 -39.64
CA PHE A 417 -6.78 -9.45 -40.34
C PHE A 417 -7.58 -8.91 -41.54
N ASP A 418 -7.76 -7.59 -41.61
CA ASP A 418 -8.47 -6.92 -42.69
C ASP A 418 -7.53 -6.60 -43.87
N ALA A 419 -7.23 -7.63 -44.66
CA ALA A 419 -6.35 -7.50 -45.82
C ALA A 419 -6.87 -6.54 -46.90
N GLU A 420 -8.15 -6.18 -46.91
CA GLU A 420 -8.73 -5.24 -47.90
C GLU A 420 -8.41 -3.78 -47.56
N ASN A 421 -8.37 -3.45 -46.27
CA ASN A 421 -8.13 -2.10 -45.78
C ASN A 421 -6.71 -1.88 -45.24
N ALA A 422 -5.91 -2.94 -45.13
CA ALA A 422 -4.54 -2.86 -44.66
C ALA A 422 -3.64 -2.08 -45.64
N PRO A 423 -2.73 -1.22 -45.15
CA PRO A 423 -1.67 -0.67 -45.97
C PRO A 423 -0.79 -1.78 -46.55
N ILE A 424 -0.33 -1.60 -47.79
CA ILE A 424 0.52 -2.56 -48.50
C ILE A 424 1.87 -1.94 -48.84
N GLY A 425 2.91 -2.76 -48.83
CA GLY A 425 4.23 -2.39 -49.29
C GLY A 425 4.29 -2.12 -50.79
N GLN A 426 5.31 -1.37 -51.22
CA GLN A 426 5.63 -1.17 -52.64
C GLN A 426 6.38 -2.33 -53.28
N ASP A 427 6.59 -3.43 -52.55
CA ASP A 427 7.22 -4.62 -53.07
C ASP A 427 6.32 -5.31 -54.10
N LYS A 428 6.91 -6.20 -54.90
CA LYS A 428 6.17 -6.88 -55.98
C LYS A 428 4.99 -7.70 -55.49
N ASP A 429 5.06 -8.14 -54.24
CA ASP A 429 4.09 -9.01 -53.61
C ASP A 429 3.01 -8.21 -52.86
N ALA A 430 3.08 -6.86 -52.86
CA ALA A 430 2.19 -5.97 -52.12
C ALA A 430 1.99 -6.45 -50.68
N THR A 431 3.11 -6.73 -50.00
CA THR A 431 3.11 -7.35 -48.68
C THR A 431 2.32 -6.48 -47.72
N ALA A 432 1.37 -7.08 -47.03
CA ALA A 432 0.52 -6.37 -46.08
C ALA A 432 1.36 -5.85 -44.91
N GLY A 433 1.02 -4.66 -44.42
CA GLY A 433 1.69 -4.00 -43.31
C GLY A 433 1.75 -4.91 -42.08
N THR A 434 2.92 -4.97 -41.45
CA THR A 434 3.13 -5.64 -40.16
C THR A 434 2.98 -4.64 -39.03
N GLU A 435 2.66 -5.14 -37.84
CA GLU A 435 2.59 -4.31 -36.65
C GLU A 435 3.95 -3.68 -36.35
N VAL A 436 3.92 -2.47 -35.80
CA VAL A 436 5.13 -1.73 -35.41
C VAL A 436 5.55 -2.11 -34.01
N PHE A 437 4.57 -2.29 -33.13
CA PHE A 437 4.79 -2.76 -31.78
C PHE A 437 4.30 -4.21 -31.72
N LYS A 438 5.20 -5.17 -31.57
CA LYS A 438 4.82 -6.58 -31.43
C LYS A 438 4.94 -7.02 -29.99
N ARG A 439 4.18 -8.05 -29.62
CA ARG A 439 4.40 -8.72 -28.33
C ARG A 439 5.64 -9.59 -28.43
N LYS A 440 6.37 -9.74 -27.32
CA LYS A 440 7.62 -10.51 -27.27
C LYS A 440 7.43 -12.00 -27.53
N THR A 441 6.28 -12.53 -27.11
CA THR A 441 6.06 -13.98 -27.03
C THR A 441 4.99 -14.48 -28.00
N VAL A 442 3.97 -13.67 -28.28
CA VAL A 442 2.79 -14.07 -29.07
C VAL A 442 2.61 -13.14 -30.26
N ASP A 443 2.72 -13.69 -31.48
CA ASP A 443 2.45 -12.93 -32.70
C ASP A 443 1.01 -12.40 -32.70
N ARG A 444 0.79 -11.22 -33.27
CA ARG A 444 -0.55 -10.61 -33.35
C ARG A 444 -1.57 -11.45 -34.10
N TYR A 445 -1.11 -12.14 -35.14
CA TYR A 445 -1.97 -13.00 -35.94
C TYR A 445 -1.38 -14.40 -36.07
N GLU A 446 -2.26 -15.38 -36.06
CA GLU A 446 -1.92 -16.73 -36.47
C GLU A 446 -1.56 -16.79 -37.96
N ALA A 447 -0.80 -17.82 -38.33
CA ALA A 447 -0.52 -18.13 -39.73
C ALA A 447 -1.82 -18.34 -40.51
N LYS A 448 -1.80 -18.01 -41.82
CA LYS A 448 -2.96 -18.20 -42.70
C LYS A 448 -3.45 -19.64 -42.68
N GLN A 449 -4.71 -19.82 -42.31
CA GLN A 449 -5.33 -21.13 -42.23
C GLN A 449 -6.86 -21.04 -42.34
N ASP A 450 -7.47 -22.20 -42.57
CA ASP A 450 -8.93 -22.33 -42.49
C ASP A 450 -9.34 -22.39 -41.02
N ILE A 451 -10.32 -21.59 -40.63
CA ILE A 451 -10.87 -21.58 -39.27
C ILE A 451 -12.37 -21.82 -39.30
N THR A 452 -12.89 -22.49 -38.28
CA THR A 452 -14.33 -22.67 -38.07
C THR A 452 -14.72 -22.04 -36.74
N VAL A 453 -15.48 -20.95 -36.80
CA VAL A 453 -16.04 -20.30 -35.61
C VAL A 453 -17.36 -21.00 -35.28
N THR A 454 -17.49 -21.51 -34.05
CA THR A 454 -18.71 -22.14 -33.54
C THR A 454 -19.35 -21.24 -32.50
N PHE A 455 -20.64 -20.95 -32.64
CA PHE A 455 -21.42 -20.08 -31.76
C PHE A 455 -22.06 -20.86 -30.61
N GLU A 456 -22.47 -20.16 -29.56
CA GLU A 456 -23.13 -20.79 -28.39
C GLU A 456 -24.42 -21.54 -28.74
N ASP A 457 -25.10 -21.17 -29.84
CA ASP A 457 -26.29 -21.84 -30.35
C ASP A 457 -25.98 -23.10 -31.19
N GLY A 458 -24.70 -23.47 -31.34
CA GLY A 458 -24.22 -24.61 -32.11
C GLY A 458 -24.12 -24.37 -33.62
N THR A 459 -24.44 -23.17 -34.11
CA THR A 459 -24.16 -22.81 -35.51
C THR A 459 -22.67 -22.55 -35.72
N SER A 460 -22.19 -22.66 -36.95
CA SER A 460 -20.78 -22.39 -37.27
C SER A 460 -20.60 -21.70 -38.62
N ILE A 461 -19.52 -20.94 -38.72
CA ILE A 461 -19.06 -20.29 -39.95
C ILE A 461 -17.62 -20.74 -40.20
N THR A 462 -17.33 -21.21 -41.41
CA THR A 462 -15.97 -21.55 -41.84
C THR A 462 -15.44 -20.43 -42.73
N LEU A 463 -14.26 -19.92 -42.37
CA LEU A 463 -13.52 -18.93 -43.12
C LEU A 463 -12.25 -19.60 -43.64
N ASN A 464 -11.97 -19.42 -44.92
CA ASN A 464 -10.83 -20.07 -45.58
C ASN A 464 -9.70 -19.06 -45.77
N ASP A 465 -8.46 -19.52 -45.59
CA ASP A 465 -7.23 -18.74 -45.82
C ASP A 465 -7.20 -17.37 -45.10
N VAL A 466 -7.57 -17.35 -43.81
CA VAL A 466 -7.60 -16.13 -42.99
C VAL A 466 -6.51 -16.14 -41.92
N GLN A 467 -6.13 -14.95 -41.47
CA GLN A 467 -5.24 -14.76 -40.32
C GLN A 467 -6.08 -14.38 -39.12
N LEU A 468 -6.14 -15.26 -38.12
CA LEU A 468 -6.90 -15.04 -36.90
C LEU A 468 -6.14 -14.10 -35.96
N TYR A 469 -6.80 -13.08 -35.43
CA TYR A 469 -6.23 -12.21 -34.41
C TYR A 469 -6.07 -12.97 -33.09
N ASN A 470 -4.88 -12.89 -32.51
CA ASN A 470 -4.60 -13.41 -31.19
C ASN A 470 -5.03 -12.38 -30.14
N TRP A 471 -6.25 -12.57 -29.63
CA TRP A 471 -6.83 -11.72 -28.59
C TRP A 471 -6.01 -11.73 -27.30
N GLU A 472 -6.07 -10.60 -26.61
CA GLU A 472 -5.49 -10.39 -25.28
C GLU A 472 -6.35 -11.13 -24.25
N ASP A 473 -5.68 -11.85 -23.35
CA ASP A 473 -6.28 -12.58 -22.24
C ASP A 473 -5.68 -12.03 -20.95
N GLU A 474 -6.52 -11.47 -20.08
CA GLU A 474 -6.13 -10.84 -18.81
C GLU A 474 -5.34 -11.79 -17.90
N ILE A 475 -5.51 -13.11 -18.06
CA ILE A 475 -4.85 -14.15 -17.26
C ILE A 475 -3.51 -14.57 -17.89
N ASP A 476 -3.26 -14.25 -19.16
CA ASP A 476 -2.00 -14.55 -19.84
C ASP A 476 -1.24 -13.25 -20.13
N ASN A 477 -0.31 -12.90 -19.22
CA ASN A 477 0.51 -11.70 -19.35
C ASN A 477 1.21 -11.60 -20.72
N TYR A 478 1.64 -12.72 -21.31
CA TYR A 478 2.37 -12.75 -22.57
C TYR A 478 1.49 -12.42 -23.78
N SER A 479 0.17 -12.51 -23.62
CA SER A 479 -0.80 -12.14 -24.64
C SER A 479 -1.09 -10.64 -24.67
N LEU A 480 -0.69 -9.88 -23.65
CA LEU A 480 -1.07 -8.48 -23.48
C LEU A 480 -0.06 -7.50 -24.12
N TYR A 481 -0.53 -6.36 -24.62
CA TYR A 481 0.34 -5.21 -24.95
C TYR A 481 0.63 -4.36 -23.70
N THR A 482 1.30 -4.95 -22.72
CA THR A 482 1.86 -4.21 -21.57
C THR A 482 3.24 -3.65 -21.93
N ILE A 483 3.70 -2.64 -21.20
CA ILE A 483 5.06 -2.09 -21.36
C ILE A 483 6.12 -3.20 -21.20
N GLY A 484 5.88 -4.17 -20.31
CA GLY A 484 6.79 -5.29 -20.05
C GLY A 484 6.88 -6.30 -21.20
N GLU A 485 5.79 -6.50 -21.96
CA GLU A 485 5.67 -7.54 -22.99
C GLU A 485 5.67 -7.01 -24.43
N THR A 486 5.77 -5.69 -24.61
CA THR A 486 5.82 -5.06 -25.94
C THR A 486 7.27 -4.80 -26.35
N GLU A 487 7.57 -4.98 -27.64
CA GLU A 487 8.82 -4.57 -28.27
C GLU A 487 8.56 -3.98 -29.66
N VAL A 488 9.48 -3.17 -30.18
CA VAL A 488 9.34 -2.64 -31.54
C VAL A 488 9.78 -3.69 -32.55
N ASN A 489 8.98 -3.88 -33.58
CA ASN A 489 9.28 -4.71 -34.73
C ASN A 489 10.28 -3.96 -35.64
N PRO A 490 11.53 -4.45 -35.78
CA PRO A 490 12.63 -3.71 -36.40
C PRO A 490 12.56 -3.57 -37.93
#